data_AF-A0A5E4FG34-F1
#
_entry.id   AF-A0A5E4FG34-F1
#
_cell.length_a   1.000
_cell.length_b   1.000
_cell.length_c   1.000
_cell.angle_alpha   90.00
_cell.angle_beta   90.00
_cell.angle_gamma   90.00
#
_symmetry.space_group_name_H-M   'P 1'
#
loop_
_entity.id
_entity.type
_entity.pdbx_description
1 polymer ?
#
loop_
_entity_poly.entity_id
_entity_poly.type
_entity_poly.pdbx_seq_one_letter_code
_entity_poly.pdbx_strand_id
1 'polypeptide(L)'
;MGSQLQNSSEMLSREQLLHLFDRFSFLTSQPDVKKRIADGVEDKQEAVAITTAIQEEIFLEMGIDPRFGISSLGKVNEKYENDQDMMIRFYKFIAREEMACDEAELGADEFAERMHSQEKLQEQQLEMLKHMRKFPLDDQSAILEKLRQQMENADFDGAASVLSSEQIQEIVRRRVSPLFKPR
;
A
#
# COMPACT_ATOMS: atom_id res chain seq x y z
N MET A 1 -5.85 47.62 -14.34
CA MET A 1 -5.19 46.55 -15.13
C MET A 1 -3.94 46.15 -14.39
N GLY A 2 -3.74 44.86 -14.13
CA GLY A 2 -2.52 44.36 -13.51
C GLY A 2 -2.78 43.32 -12.43
N SER A 3 -3.18 42.13 -12.89
CA SER A 3 -2.81 40.84 -12.28
C SER A 3 -3.50 40.50 -10.97
N GLN A 4 -4.67 39.87 -11.13
CA GLN A 4 -5.18 38.86 -10.21
C GLN A 4 -4.03 37.93 -9.78
N LEU A 5 -3.87 37.77 -8.48
CA LEU A 5 -3.13 36.70 -7.85
C LEU A 5 -3.75 35.36 -8.30
N GLN A 6 -3.29 34.85 -9.43
CA GLN A 6 -3.23 33.41 -9.66
C GLN A 6 -2.29 32.87 -8.58
N ASN A 7 -2.84 32.51 -7.42
CA ASN A 7 -2.25 31.48 -6.60
C ASN A 7 -2.37 30.19 -7.42
N SER A 8 -1.37 29.98 -8.29
CA SER A 8 -1.09 28.70 -8.93
C SER A 8 -0.86 27.68 -7.82
N SER A 9 -1.90 26.94 -7.46
CA SER A 9 -1.74 25.74 -6.65
C SER A 9 -0.78 24.84 -7.42
N GLU A 10 0.45 24.67 -6.92
CA GLU A 10 1.51 23.84 -7.53
C GLU A 10 1.17 22.33 -7.57
N MET A 11 -0.09 22.00 -7.30
CA MET A 11 -0.61 20.67 -7.13
C MET A 11 -2.13 20.66 -7.31
N LEU A 12 -2.65 19.52 -7.75
CA LEU A 12 -4.08 19.22 -7.78
C LEU A 12 -4.81 19.49 -6.46
N SER A 13 -6.11 19.79 -6.56
CA SER A 13 -7.01 19.88 -5.42
C SER A 13 -7.30 18.49 -4.85
N ARG A 14 -7.82 18.46 -3.60
CA ARG A 14 -8.23 17.21 -2.95
C ARG A 14 -9.29 16.50 -3.78
N GLU A 15 -10.29 17.22 -4.28
CA GLU A 15 -11.38 16.67 -5.08
C GLU A 15 -10.88 16.07 -6.40
N GLN A 16 -9.92 16.71 -7.05
CA GLN A 16 -9.32 16.20 -8.29
C GLN A 16 -8.55 14.90 -8.07
N LEU A 17 -7.81 14.79 -6.97
CA LEU A 17 -7.10 13.58 -6.59
C LEU A 17 -8.08 12.45 -6.25
N LEU A 18 -9.11 12.74 -5.45
CA LEU A 18 -10.14 11.76 -5.12
C LEU A 18 -10.87 11.26 -6.36
N HIS A 19 -11.20 12.16 -7.30
CA HIS A 19 -11.79 11.78 -8.57
C HIS A 19 -10.88 10.84 -9.37
N LEU A 20 -9.58 11.16 -9.46
CA LEU A 20 -8.60 10.27 -10.09
C LEU A 20 -8.61 8.89 -9.43
N PHE A 21 -8.54 8.82 -8.10
CA PHE A 21 -8.45 7.55 -7.37
C PHE A 21 -9.68 6.67 -7.64
N ASP A 22 -10.88 7.25 -7.55
CA ASP A 22 -12.14 6.55 -7.75
C ASP A 22 -12.32 6.13 -9.23
N ARG A 23 -12.03 7.04 -10.17
CA ARG A 23 -12.16 6.78 -11.61
C ARG A 23 -11.16 5.72 -12.08
N PHE A 24 -9.91 5.80 -11.63
CA PHE A 24 -8.88 4.82 -11.95
C PHE A 24 -9.25 3.44 -11.41
N SER A 25 -9.63 3.35 -10.13
CA SER A 25 -10.06 2.09 -9.52
C SER A 25 -11.29 1.49 -10.23
N PHE A 26 -12.21 2.33 -10.72
CA PHE A 26 -13.34 1.85 -11.51
C PHE A 26 -12.88 1.29 -12.86
N LEU A 27 -12.06 2.05 -13.60
CA LEU A 27 -11.59 1.65 -14.93
C LEU A 27 -10.76 0.37 -14.89
N THR A 28 -9.79 0.25 -13.98
CA THR A 28 -8.94 -0.95 -13.87
C THR A 28 -9.68 -2.20 -13.36
N SER A 29 -10.90 -2.05 -12.87
CA SER A 29 -11.79 -3.18 -12.57
C SER A 29 -12.56 -3.70 -13.79
N GLN A 30 -12.62 -2.92 -14.89
CA GLN A 30 -13.38 -3.30 -16.07
C GLN A 30 -12.62 -4.33 -16.93
N PRO A 31 -13.29 -5.37 -17.46
CA PRO A 31 -12.63 -6.42 -18.24
C PRO A 31 -11.88 -5.93 -19.48
N ASP A 32 -12.40 -4.90 -20.16
CA ASP A 32 -11.80 -4.31 -21.35
C ASP A 32 -10.50 -3.56 -21.01
N VAL A 33 -10.46 -2.85 -19.90
CA VAL A 33 -9.26 -2.16 -19.43
C VAL A 33 -8.23 -3.18 -18.94
N LYS A 34 -8.63 -4.20 -18.18
CA LYS A 34 -7.73 -5.29 -17.79
C LYS A 34 -7.10 -5.96 -18.99
N LYS A 35 -7.91 -6.25 -20.01
CA LYS A 35 -7.44 -6.80 -21.28
C LYS A 35 -6.46 -5.84 -21.97
N ARG A 36 -6.74 -4.54 -22.02
CA ARG A 36 -5.82 -3.55 -22.58
C ARG A 36 -4.46 -3.56 -21.90
N ILE A 37 -4.40 -3.71 -20.58
CA ILE A 37 -3.14 -3.80 -19.83
C ILE A 37 -2.41 -5.10 -20.18
N ALA A 38 -3.11 -6.24 -20.15
CA ALA A 38 -2.53 -7.54 -20.51
C ALA A 38 -2.02 -7.61 -21.97
N ASP A 39 -2.80 -7.13 -22.93
CA ASP A 39 -2.43 -7.06 -24.35
C ASP A 39 -1.16 -6.21 -24.54
N GLY A 40 -1.04 -5.10 -23.81
CA GLY A 40 0.17 -4.26 -23.89
C GLY A 40 1.41 -4.92 -23.28
N VAL A 41 1.25 -5.72 -22.22
CA VAL A 41 2.35 -6.56 -21.68
C VAL A 41 2.77 -7.64 -22.67
N GLU A 42 1.81 -8.27 -23.36
CA GLU A 42 2.09 -9.22 -24.45
C GLU A 42 2.89 -8.56 -25.60
N ASP A 43 2.56 -7.29 -25.89
CA ASP A 43 3.29 -6.43 -26.84
C ASP A 43 4.61 -5.86 -26.29
N LYS A 44 5.09 -6.36 -25.13
CA LYS A 44 6.35 -5.97 -24.46
C LYS A 44 6.39 -4.54 -23.94
N GLN A 45 5.24 -3.92 -23.69
CA GLN A 45 5.16 -2.68 -22.93
C GLN A 45 5.18 -3.00 -21.43
N GLU A 46 5.67 -2.05 -20.63
CA GLU A 46 5.58 -2.19 -19.17
C GLU A 46 4.14 -1.93 -18.73
N ALA A 47 3.59 -2.75 -17.83
CA ALA A 47 2.22 -2.57 -17.36
C ALA A 47 2.02 -1.18 -16.74
N VAL A 48 3.02 -0.68 -16.02
CA VAL A 48 3.05 0.66 -15.43
C VAL A 48 2.92 1.78 -16.47
N ALA A 49 3.44 1.59 -17.68
CA ALA A 49 3.30 2.58 -18.75
C ALA A 49 1.84 2.67 -19.22
N ILE A 50 1.14 1.54 -19.25
CA ILE A 50 -0.27 1.46 -19.65
C ILE A 50 -1.16 2.02 -18.55
N THR A 51 -0.91 1.70 -17.28
CA THR A 51 -1.64 2.29 -16.15
C THR A 51 -1.40 3.79 -16.06
N THR A 52 -0.17 4.25 -16.31
CA THR A 52 0.14 5.68 -16.44
C THR A 52 -0.69 6.32 -17.55
N ALA A 53 -0.76 5.72 -18.74
CA ALA A 53 -1.61 6.25 -19.83
C ALA A 53 -3.10 6.34 -19.44
N ILE A 54 -3.61 5.39 -18.66
CA ILE A 54 -4.98 5.47 -18.10
C ILE A 54 -5.11 6.66 -17.14
N GLN A 55 -4.12 6.92 -16.29
CA GLN A 55 -4.11 8.12 -15.43
C GLN A 55 -4.11 9.41 -16.27
N GLU A 56 -3.32 9.45 -17.36
CA GLU A 56 -3.27 10.58 -18.30
C GLU A 56 -4.63 10.82 -18.98
N GLU A 57 -5.32 9.76 -19.40
CA GLU A 57 -6.68 9.83 -19.96
C GLU A 57 -7.66 10.45 -18.97
N ILE A 58 -7.62 10.03 -17.70
CA ILE A 58 -8.48 10.59 -16.64
C ILE A 58 -8.16 12.07 -16.41
N PHE A 59 -6.88 12.46 -16.43
CA PHE A 59 -6.50 13.87 -16.34
C PHE A 59 -7.08 14.68 -17.50
N LEU A 60 -7.01 14.18 -18.73
CA LEU A 60 -7.63 14.83 -19.89
C LEU A 60 -9.16 14.93 -19.77
N GLU A 61 -9.84 13.90 -19.27
CA GLU A 61 -11.29 13.93 -18.96
C GLU A 61 -11.64 15.07 -17.99
N MET A 62 -10.75 15.34 -17.03
CA MET A 62 -10.90 16.42 -16.05
C MET A 62 -10.46 17.80 -16.57
N GLY A 63 -9.94 17.91 -17.80
CA GLY A 63 -9.36 19.14 -18.34
C GLY A 63 -8.01 19.53 -17.72
N ILE A 64 -7.29 18.55 -17.18
CA ILE A 64 -5.98 18.70 -16.55
C ILE A 64 -4.88 18.26 -17.52
N ASP A 65 -3.79 19.03 -17.58
CA ASP A 65 -2.59 18.62 -18.31
C ASP A 65 -1.97 17.36 -17.65
N PRO A 66 -1.76 16.25 -18.39
CA PRO A 66 -1.26 15.01 -17.81
C PRO A 66 0.10 15.14 -17.12
N ARG A 67 1.02 15.94 -17.67
CA ARG A 67 2.35 16.14 -17.04
C ARG A 67 2.23 16.82 -15.70
N PHE A 68 1.36 17.84 -15.61
CA PHE A 68 1.03 18.48 -14.34
C PHE A 68 0.34 17.50 -13.36
N GLY A 69 -0.57 16.66 -13.85
CA GLY A 69 -1.27 15.66 -13.05
C GLY A 69 -0.32 14.63 -12.43
N ILE A 70 0.54 14.01 -13.24
CA ILE A 70 1.53 13.03 -12.80
C ILE A 70 2.54 13.67 -11.84
N SER A 71 3.04 14.88 -12.15
CA SER A 71 3.92 15.60 -11.23
C SER A 71 3.26 15.90 -9.89
N SER A 72 1.94 16.15 -9.87
CA SER A 72 1.18 16.36 -8.64
C SER A 72 1.08 15.10 -7.78
N LEU A 73 1.01 13.91 -8.37
CA LEU A 73 1.00 12.64 -7.63
C LEU A 73 2.28 12.43 -6.81
N GLY A 74 3.43 12.81 -7.38
CA GLY A 74 4.73 12.75 -6.69
C GLY A 74 4.82 13.68 -5.46
N LYS A 75 3.93 14.66 -5.33
CA LYS A 75 3.90 15.64 -4.22
C LYS A 75 2.81 15.34 -3.19
N VAL A 76 2.02 14.28 -3.36
CA VAL A 76 0.89 13.97 -2.45
C VAL A 76 1.37 13.76 -1.02
N ASN A 77 2.46 13.00 -0.85
CA ASN A 77 3.01 12.74 0.48
C ASN A 77 3.50 14.03 1.16
N GLU A 78 4.18 14.92 0.42
CA GLU A 78 4.67 16.20 0.95
C GLU A 78 3.52 17.13 1.40
N LYS A 79 2.43 17.19 0.64
CA LYS A 79 1.32 18.10 0.94
C LYS A 79 0.32 17.55 1.97
N TYR A 80 0.13 16.23 2.00
CA TYR A 80 -0.95 15.59 2.76
C TYR A 80 -0.47 14.59 3.82
N GLU A 81 0.82 14.53 4.16
CA GLU A 81 1.36 13.62 5.19
C GLU A 81 0.55 13.62 6.51
N ASN A 82 0.01 14.77 6.90
CA ASN A 82 -0.76 14.94 8.14
C ASN A 82 -2.27 14.69 7.99
N ASP A 83 -2.78 14.50 6.76
CA ASP A 83 -4.17 14.13 6.48
C ASP A 83 -4.27 12.61 6.29
N GLN A 84 -4.57 11.89 7.38
CA GLN A 84 -4.64 10.43 7.37
C GLN A 84 -5.66 9.87 6.39
N ASP A 85 -6.85 10.49 6.24
CA ASP A 85 -7.87 10.00 5.30
C ASP A 85 -7.36 10.12 3.86
N MET A 86 -6.72 11.24 3.54
CA MET A 86 -6.13 11.46 2.23
C MET A 86 -5.00 10.46 1.94
N MET A 87 -4.08 10.27 2.88
CA MET A 87 -2.97 9.32 2.72
C MET A 87 -3.46 7.88 2.58
N ILE A 88 -4.47 7.46 3.35
CA ILE A 88 -5.08 6.13 3.21
C ILE A 88 -5.64 5.94 1.80
N ARG A 89 -6.33 6.95 1.25
CA ARG A 89 -6.89 6.87 -0.10
C ARG A 89 -5.81 6.86 -1.18
N PHE A 90 -4.74 7.63 -1.00
CA PHE A 90 -3.60 7.65 -1.90
C PHE A 90 -2.86 6.30 -1.93
N TYR A 91 -2.55 5.70 -0.77
CA TYR A 91 -1.92 4.38 -0.73
C TYR A 91 -2.83 3.27 -1.29
N LYS A 92 -4.15 3.38 -1.09
CA LYS A 92 -5.11 2.48 -1.75
C LYS A 92 -5.04 2.62 -3.27
N PHE A 93 -4.93 3.84 -3.78
CA PHE A 93 -4.77 4.08 -5.21
C PHE A 93 -3.48 3.46 -5.76
N ILE A 94 -2.34 3.65 -5.09
CA ILE A 94 -1.06 3.01 -5.48
C ILE A 94 -1.19 1.48 -5.47
N ALA A 95 -1.77 0.91 -4.41
CA ALA A 95 -1.97 -0.54 -4.33
C ALA A 95 -2.89 -1.06 -5.46
N ARG A 96 -3.88 -0.27 -5.89
CA ARG A 96 -4.73 -0.65 -7.04
C ARG A 96 -3.98 -0.63 -8.37
N GLU A 97 -3.06 0.31 -8.55
CA GLU A 97 -2.18 0.33 -9.71
C GLU A 97 -1.25 -0.88 -9.71
N GLU A 98 -0.58 -1.16 -8.58
CA GLU A 98 0.30 -2.32 -8.42
C GLU A 98 -0.44 -3.63 -8.71
N MET A 99 -1.64 -3.82 -8.14
CA MET A 99 -2.47 -4.99 -8.42
C MET A 99 -2.84 -5.13 -9.90
N ALA A 100 -3.13 -4.03 -10.59
CA ALA A 100 -3.47 -4.07 -12.01
C ALA A 100 -2.26 -4.43 -12.88
N CYS A 101 -1.06 -3.99 -12.49
CA CYS A 101 0.19 -4.39 -13.12
C CYS A 101 0.51 -5.87 -12.85
N ASP A 102 0.49 -6.30 -11.58
CA ASP A 102 0.74 -7.68 -11.18
C ASP A 102 -0.21 -8.67 -11.89
N GLU A 103 -1.51 -8.34 -11.99
CA GLU A 103 -2.49 -9.19 -12.68
C GLU A 103 -2.17 -9.38 -14.17
N ALA A 104 -1.69 -8.33 -14.83
CA ALA A 104 -1.31 -8.37 -16.23
C ALA A 104 0.02 -9.10 -16.48
N GLU A 105 0.97 -8.97 -15.55
CA GLU A 105 2.31 -9.55 -15.68
C GLU A 105 2.37 -11.04 -15.31
N LEU A 106 1.67 -11.44 -14.23
CA LEU A 106 1.67 -12.82 -13.72
C LEU A 106 0.65 -13.71 -14.45
N GLY A 107 -0.36 -13.09 -15.06
CA GLY A 107 -1.52 -13.81 -15.58
C GLY A 107 -2.42 -14.36 -14.47
N ALA A 108 -3.59 -14.90 -14.85
CA ALA A 108 -4.69 -15.14 -13.93
C ALA A 108 -4.38 -16.15 -12.80
N ASP A 109 -3.69 -17.25 -13.11
CA ASP A 109 -3.44 -18.32 -12.13
C ASP A 109 -2.40 -17.91 -11.09
N GLU A 110 -1.24 -17.40 -11.53
CA GLU A 110 -0.17 -16.96 -10.62
C GLU A 110 -0.61 -15.73 -9.80
N PHE A 111 -1.37 -14.81 -10.41
CA PHE A 111 -1.98 -13.70 -9.68
C PHE A 111 -2.94 -14.19 -8.59
N ALA A 112 -3.81 -15.17 -8.89
CA ALA A 112 -4.73 -15.73 -7.91
C ALA A 112 -4.01 -16.42 -6.75
N GLU A 113 -2.93 -17.16 -7.03
CA GLU A 113 -2.10 -17.79 -6.00
C GLU A 113 -1.38 -16.74 -5.12
N ARG A 114 -0.85 -15.68 -5.73
CA ARG A 114 -0.21 -14.56 -5.01
C ARG A 114 -1.22 -13.84 -4.11
N MET A 115 -2.41 -13.52 -4.62
CA MET A 115 -3.48 -12.88 -3.86
C MET A 115 -3.93 -13.74 -2.67
N HIS A 116 -4.17 -15.03 -2.89
CA HIS A 116 -4.56 -15.94 -1.81
C HIS A 116 -3.45 -16.06 -0.74
N SER A 117 -2.18 -16.11 -1.15
CA SER A 117 -1.05 -16.15 -0.22
C SER A 117 -0.95 -14.87 0.61
N GLN A 118 -1.19 -13.71 -0.01
CA GLN A 118 -1.21 -12.41 0.67
C GLN A 118 -2.39 -12.28 1.64
N GLU A 119 -3.59 -12.70 1.24
CA GLU A 119 -4.78 -12.73 2.11
C GLU A 119 -4.53 -13.58 3.36
N LYS A 120 -3.98 -14.79 3.17
CA LYS A 120 -3.64 -15.68 4.29
C LYS A 120 -2.61 -15.06 5.23
N LEU A 121 -1.61 -14.36 4.70
CA LEU A 121 -0.62 -13.65 5.51
C LEU A 121 -1.28 -12.53 6.35
N GLN A 122 -2.17 -11.75 5.75
CA GLN A 122 -2.91 -10.69 6.46
C GLN A 122 -3.80 -11.26 7.56
N GLU A 123 -4.48 -12.39 7.32
CA GLU A 123 -5.25 -13.09 8.34
C GLU A 123 -4.38 -13.53 9.52
N GLN A 124 -3.19 -14.07 9.24
CA GLN A 124 -2.23 -14.47 10.28
C GLN A 124 -1.73 -13.28 11.10
N GLN A 125 -1.40 -12.16 10.45
CA GLN A 125 -1.03 -10.91 11.13
C GLN A 125 -2.18 -10.41 12.03
N LEU A 126 -3.42 -10.45 11.54
CA LEU A 126 -4.58 -10.02 12.31
C LEU A 126 -4.81 -10.90 13.54
N GLU A 127 -4.73 -12.22 13.39
CA GLU A 127 -4.85 -13.16 14.52
C GLU A 127 -3.73 -12.97 15.55
N MET A 128 -2.50 -12.73 15.10
CA MET A 128 -1.37 -12.36 15.95
C MET A 128 -1.68 -11.09 16.75
N LEU A 129 -2.16 -10.02 16.11
CA LEU A 129 -2.51 -8.77 16.79
C LEU A 129 -3.67 -8.95 17.79
N LYS A 130 -4.68 -9.75 17.45
CA LYS A 130 -5.78 -10.11 18.38
C LYS A 130 -5.26 -10.88 19.58
N HIS A 131 -4.30 -11.80 19.38
CA HIS A 131 -3.67 -12.55 20.47
C HIS A 131 -2.82 -11.63 21.35
N MET A 132 -1.98 -10.78 20.75
CA MET A 132 -1.12 -9.82 21.43
C MET A 132 -1.90 -8.85 22.33
N ARG A 133 -3.08 -8.40 21.90
CA ARG A 133 -3.95 -7.50 22.68
C ARG A 133 -4.38 -8.07 24.04
N LYS A 134 -4.28 -9.39 24.25
CA LYS A 134 -4.64 -10.06 25.51
C LYS A 134 -3.60 -9.85 26.62
N PHE A 135 -2.41 -9.34 26.30
CA PHE A 135 -1.31 -9.14 27.26
C PHE A 135 -1.24 -7.69 27.76
N PRO A 136 -0.58 -7.42 28.90
CA PRO A 136 -0.27 -6.07 29.38
C PRO A 136 0.49 -5.22 28.35
N LEU A 137 0.39 -3.88 28.43
CA LEU A 137 1.02 -2.97 27.46
C LEU A 137 2.54 -3.13 27.35
N ASP A 138 3.23 -3.41 28.46
CA ASP A 138 4.66 -3.68 28.44
C ASP A 138 4.96 -4.91 27.59
N ASP A 139 4.15 -5.97 27.72
CA ASP A 139 4.17 -7.24 26.94
C ASP A 139 3.91 -7.03 25.47
N GLN A 140 2.89 -6.25 25.13
CA GLN A 140 2.65 -5.84 23.74
C GLN A 140 3.87 -5.12 23.15
N SER A 141 4.48 -4.21 23.92
CA SER A 141 5.64 -3.44 23.44
C SER A 141 6.86 -4.32 23.16
N ALA A 142 7.13 -5.32 24.00
CA ALA A 142 8.24 -6.26 23.75
C ALA A 142 7.97 -7.20 22.57
N ILE A 143 6.72 -7.62 22.38
CA ILE A 143 6.31 -8.42 21.23
C ILE A 143 6.55 -7.62 19.94
N LEU A 144 6.10 -6.36 19.89
CA LEU A 144 6.30 -5.48 18.74
C LEU A 144 7.79 -5.18 18.48
N GLU A 145 8.59 -4.95 19.52
CA GLU A 145 10.02 -4.73 19.38
C GLU A 145 10.73 -5.97 18.80
N LYS A 146 10.32 -7.17 19.24
CA LYS A 146 10.82 -8.43 18.67
C LYS A 146 10.39 -8.65 17.24
N LEU A 147 9.15 -8.32 16.91
CA LEU A 147 8.63 -8.38 15.55
C LEU A 147 9.42 -7.43 14.63
N ARG A 148 9.69 -6.19 15.08
CA ARG A 148 10.49 -5.23 14.32
C ARG A 148 11.89 -5.79 14.04
N GLN A 149 12.57 -6.32 15.05
CA GLN A 149 13.89 -6.97 14.87
C GLN A 149 13.83 -8.16 13.91
N GLN A 150 12.77 -8.97 13.95
CA GLN A 150 12.59 -10.10 13.04
C GLN A 150 12.46 -9.61 11.59
N MET A 151 11.68 -8.56 11.36
CA MET A 151 11.53 -7.96 10.04
C MET A 151 12.82 -7.30 9.54
N GLU A 152 13.52 -6.53 10.40
CA GLU A 152 14.81 -5.92 10.07
C GLU A 152 15.86 -6.98 9.66
N ASN A 153 15.89 -8.13 10.36
CA ASN A 153 16.82 -9.22 10.04
C ASN A 153 16.46 -9.99 8.76
N ALA A 154 15.22 -9.84 8.27
CA ALA A 154 14.70 -10.48 7.08
C ALA A 154 14.51 -9.48 5.92
N ASP A 155 15.19 -8.34 5.96
CA ASP A 155 15.09 -7.27 4.95
C ASP A 155 13.64 -6.84 4.65
N PHE A 156 12.79 -6.84 5.69
CA PHE A 156 11.36 -6.52 5.62
C PHE A 156 10.52 -7.46 4.75
N ASP A 157 10.94 -8.72 4.59
CA ASP A 157 10.11 -9.77 3.99
C ASP A 157 8.76 -9.90 4.73
N GLY A 158 7.67 -9.89 3.98
CA GLY A 158 6.32 -10.07 4.49
C GLY A 158 6.15 -11.36 5.28
N ALA A 159 6.83 -12.46 4.92
CA ALA A 159 6.76 -13.71 5.68
C ALA A 159 7.29 -13.56 7.12
N ALA A 160 8.20 -12.62 7.36
CA ALA A 160 8.79 -12.33 8.67
C ALA A 160 7.91 -11.43 9.55
N SER A 161 6.74 -11.01 9.09
CA SER A 161 5.81 -10.12 9.82
C SER A 161 4.84 -10.83 10.77
N VAL A 162 4.99 -12.15 10.97
CA VAL A 162 4.13 -12.96 11.82
C VAL A 162 4.93 -13.63 12.93
N LEU A 163 4.37 -13.62 14.14
CA LEU A 163 4.82 -14.42 15.28
C LEU A 163 3.72 -15.43 15.64
N SER A 164 4.13 -16.68 15.85
CA SER A 164 3.26 -17.72 16.40
C SER A 164 2.85 -17.41 17.85
N SER A 165 1.76 -18.03 18.31
CA SER A 165 1.31 -17.88 19.70
C SER A 165 2.38 -18.38 20.69
N GLU A 166 3.13 -19.42 20.33
CA GLU A 166 4.23 -19.97 21.10
C GLU A 166 5.37 -18.97 21.24
N GLN A 167 5.77 -18.30 20.15
CA GLN A 167 6.80 -17.26 20.19
C GLN A 167 6.37 -16.07 21.04
N ILE A 168 5.11 -15.64 20.95
CA ILE A 168 4.56 -14.57 21.79
C ILE A 168 4.63 -14.95 23.26
N GLN A 169 4.19 -16.15 23.62
CA GLN A 169 4.24 -16.63 25.01
C GLN A 169 5.66 -16.72 25.54
N GLU A 170 6.61 -17.14 24.70
CA GLU A 170 8.02 -17.18 25.07
C GLU A 170 8.59 -15.78 25.37
N ILE A 171 8.27 -14.78 24.54
CA ILE A 171 8.69 -13.39 24.75
C ILE A 171 8.19 -12.87 26.10
N VAL A 172 6.93 -13.11 26.42
CA VAL A 172 6.32 -12.72 27.70
C VAL A 172 6.97 -13.45 28.87
N ARG A 173 7.15 -14.78 28.77
CA ARG A 173 7.72 -15.61 29.84
C ARG A 173 9.16 -15.26 30.18
N ARG A 174 9.99 -14.94 29.16
CA ARG A 174 11.39 -14.54 29.35
C ARG A 174 11.53 -13.25 30.17
N ARG A 175 10.52 -12.38 30.19
CA ARG A 175 10.52 -11.19 31.06
C ARG A 175 10.01 -11.44 32.47
N VAL A 176 9.06 -12.36 32.64
CA VAL A 176 8.53 -12.71 33.98
C VAL A 176 9.52 -13.58 34.79
N SER A 177 10.51 -14.19 34.12
CA SER A 177 11.53 -14.98 34.80
C SER A 177 12.51 -14.06 35.56
N PRO A 178 12.62 -14.15 36.90
CA PRO A 178 13.60 -13.36 37.64
C PRO A 178 15.00 -13.78 37.17
N LEU A 179 15.80 -12.80 36.76
CA LEU A 179 17.25 -12.96 36.55
C LEU A 179 17.83 -13.60 37.82
N PHE A 180 18.11 -14.89 37.74
CA PHE A 180 18.80 -15.64 38.78
C PHE A 180 20.15 -14.98 38.99
N LYS A 181 20.31 -14.20 40.06
CA LYS A 181 21.61 -13.73 40.53
C LYS A 181 22.15 -14.80 41.49
N PRO A 182 23.12 -15.64 41.09
CA PRO A 182 23.79 -16.50 42.05
C PRO A 182 24.49 -15.61 43.09
N ARG A 183 24.27 -15.94 44.37
CA ARG A 183 24.95 -15.34 45.52
C ARG A 183 26.39 -15.81 45.61
#